data_AF-A0A921I7D4-F1
#
_entry.id   AF-A0A921I7D4-F1
#
_cell.length_a   1.000
_cell.length_b   1.000
_cell.length_c   1.000
_cell.angle_alpha   90.00
_cell.angle_beta   90.00
_cell.angle_gamma   90.00
#
_symmetry.space_group_name_H-M   'P 1'
#
loop_
_entity.id
_entity.type
_entity.pdbx_description
1 polymer ?
#
loop_
_entity_poly.entity_id
_entity_poly.type
_entity_poly.pdbx_seq_one_letter_code
_entity_poly.pdbx_strand_id
1 'polypeptide(L)'
;MKKIIVFLLCLTVSANFLFAQDIERNVKERLTDYFNKYTATAKISTPKLNSFDINYDRKAIAIYASESFAYQPFRPETVEYIYNQVKELLPGPVHYYQLTIYADGKPIEDLVPNFYRNKKKDKERLSLNIDYKGAPWVKNISRPNEISRGLQDRHIAIWQSHGNYFKNDKNEWGWQRPRLFCTTEDMFTQSFVLPYVIPMLENAGAIVYTPRERDTQKNEIIVDNDTPNASLYLEVGSKKANWTNAPVRGFAQKKTIYKEGENPFTDGTCRFIPTERKKKKNKDQVFAEWVPTLPATGKYAVYVSYQTLPNSVSDAKYLVFHNGGVTEFKVNQKIGGGTWVYLGTFEFDKGNNDYGMVVLSNESSEHGVVCADAVRFGGGMGNIARGGRTSGLPRYLEGARYSAQWAGMPYEVYAGRKGENDYTDDINTRSNAINYLSGSSVYNPQQSGLGVPLEMTMALHSDAGCSKTDELIGSLGIYTTDFNNGKLNTGTDRYASRDLADILLTQIQKDIYSSYSIPWTRRSMWNRNYSETRLPATPSTIIELLSHQNFADMQLGHDPNFK
;
A
#
# COMPACT_ATOMS: atom_id res chain seq x y z
N MET A 1 7.72 35.13 -70.27
CA MET A 1 7.23 33.85 -69.67
C MET A 1 7.75 33.59 -68.26
N LYS A 2 9.05 33.67 -67.95
CA LYS A 2 9.58 33.41 -66.57
C LYS A 2 8.96 34.27 -65.44
N LYS A 3 8.69 35.56 -65.67
CA LYS A 3 8.09 36.46 -64.64
C LYS A 3 6.62 36.12 -64.31
N ILE A 4 5.86 35.60 -65.27
CA ILE A 4 4.44 35.22 -65.08
C ILE A 4 4.34 33.91 -64.30
N ILE A 5 5.25 32.96 -64.56
CA ILE A 5 5.32 31.68 -63.85
C ILE A 5 5.68 31.89 -62.36
N VAL A 6 6.62 32.79 -62.05
CA VAL A 6 6.97 33.12 -60.66
C VAL A 6 5.82 33.82 -59.93
N PHE A 7 5.08 34.71 -60.60
CA PHE A 7 3.93 35.38 -60.00
C PHE A 7 2.75 34.43 -59.74
N LEU A 8 2.48 33.49 -60.67
CA LEU A 8 1.51 32.40 -60.46
C LEU A 8 1.95 31.42 -59.38
N LEU A 9 3.25 31.12 -59.26
CA LEU A 9 3.77 30.33 -58.13
C LEU A 9 3.57 31.07 -56.79
N CYS A 10 3.85 32.38 -56.73
CA CYS A 10 3.63 33.16 -55.52
C CYS A 10 2.14 33.26 -55.15
N LEU A 11 1.24 33.41 -56.13
CA LEU A 11 -0.22 33.43 -55.92
C LEU A 11 -0.77 32.08 -55.46
N THR A 12 -0.30 30.98 -56.04
CA THR A 12 -0.69 29.63 -55.61
C THR A 12 -0.14 29.31 -54.22
N VAL A 13 1.10 29.71 -53.90
CA VAL A 13 1.67 29.55 -52.56
C VAL A 13 0.90 30.39 -51.53
N SER A 14 0.55 31.64 -51.83
CA SER A 14 -0.21 32.50 -50.92
C SER A 14 -1.67 32.08 -50.74
N ALA A 15 -2.34 31.60 -51.78
CA ALA A 15 -3.70 31.06 -51.68
C ALA A 15 -3.76 29.76 -50.86
N ASN A 16 -2.78 28.86 -51.02
CA ASN A 16 -2.67 27.66 -50.19
C ASN A 16 -2.36 27.99 -48.73
N PHE A 17 -1.53 29.01 -48.47
CA PHE A 17 -1.26 29.50 -47.11
C PHE A 17 -2.50 30.06 -46.41
N LEU A 18 -3.30 30.88 -47.09
CA LEU A 18 -4.54 31.44 -46.55
C LEU A 18 -5.58 30.35 -46.26
N PHE A 19 -5.73 29.38 -47.17
CA PHE A 19 -6.67 28.27 -47.00
C PHE A 19 -6.27 27.34 -45.83
N ALA A 20 -4.98 27.06 -45.66
CA ALA A 20 -4.47 26.29 -44.52
C ALA A 20 -4.70 27.02 -43.18
N GLN A 21 -4.49 28.34 -43.16
CA GLN A 21 -4.71 29.17 -41.97
C GLN A 21 -6.20 29.21 -41.55
N ASP A 22 -7.12 29.20 -42.51
CA ASP A 22 -8.56 29.12 -42.25
C ASP A 22 -8.98 27.75 -41.69
N ILE A 23 -8.39 26.65 -42.20
CA ILE A 23 -8.62 25.30 -41.67
C ILE A 23 -8.16 25.20 -40.23
N GLU A 24 -6.93 25.65 -39.92
CA GLU A 24 -6.37 25.59 -38.57
C GLU A 24 -7.19 26.41 -37.57
N ARG A 25 -7.64 27.61 -37.94
CA ARG A 25 -8.53 28.42 -37.10
C ARG A 25 -9.83 27.68 -36.80
N ASN A 26 -10.47 27.11 -37.84
CA ASN A 26 -11.73 26.39 -37.69
C ASN A 26 -11.58 25.14 -36.81
N VAL A 27 -10.52 24.36 -37.02
CA VAL A 27 -10.18 23.20 -36.17
C VAL A 27 -9.99 23.63 -34.72
N LYS A 28 -9.22 24.69 -34.49
CA LYS A 28 -8.97 25.23 -33.14
C LYS A 28 -10.26 25.61 -32.43
N GLU A 29 -11.13 26.36 -33.09
CA GLU A 29 -12.41 26.81 -32.52
C GLU A 29 -13.31 25.63 -32.15
N ARG A 30 -13.50 24.67 -33.06
CA ARG A 30 -14.34 23.49 -32.83
C ARG A 30 -13.81 22.59 -31.71
N LEU A 31 -12.50 22.33 -31.70
CA LEU A 31 -11.88 21.53 -30.65
C LEU A 31 -11.94 22.24 -29.29
N THR A 32 -11.70 23.56 -29.26
CA THR A 32 -11.81 24.35 -28.03
C THR A 32 -13.22 24.28 -27.46
N ASP A 33 -14.24 24.43 -28.32
CA ASP A 33 -15.65 24.33 -27.91
C ASP A 33 -16.00 22.92 -27.40
N TYR A 34 -15.53 21.88 -28.10
CA TYR A 34 -15.73 20.49 -27.69
C TYR A 34 -15.17 20.22 -26.29
N PHE A 35 -13.90 20.54 -26.03
CA PHE A 35 -13.29 20.28 -24.72
C PHE A 35 -13.92 21.12 -23.60
N ASN A 36 -14.27 22.38 -23.87
CA ASN A 36 -14.93 23.24 -22.88
C ASN A 36 -16.34 22.77 -22.49
N LYS A 37 -17.03 22.04 -23.37
CA LYS A 37 -18.36 21.46 -23.14
C LYS A 37 -18.32 19.97 -22.80
N TYR A 38 -17.14 19.35 -22.81
CA TYR A 38 -16.99 17.93 -22.58
C TYR A 38 -17.42 17.55 -21.16
N THR A 39 -18.21 16.48 -21.05
CA THR A 39 -18.63 15.90 -19.77
C THR A 39 -18.22 14.44 -19.72
N ALA A 40 -17.62 14.04 -18.61
CA ALA A 40 -17.27 12.65 -18.33
C ALA A 40 -18.26 12.03 -17.35
N THR A 41 -18.29 10.70 -17.28
CA THR A 41 -19.02 9.96 -16.25
C THR A 41 -18.47 10.19 -14.85
N ALA A 42 -17.15 10.40 -14.74
CA ALA A 42 -16.50 10.78 -13.49
C ALA A 42 -16.50 12.30 -13.30
N LYS A 43 -16.62 12.76 -12.05
CA LYS A 43 -16.53 14.19 -11.69
C LYS A 43 -15.08 14.66 -11.82
N ILE A 44 -14.76 15.22 -12.98
CA ILE A 44 -13.44 15.80 -13.32
C ILE A 44 -13.55 17.31 -13.53
N SER A 45 -12.43 18.02 -13.40
CA SER A 45 -12.35 19.40 -13.87
C SER A 45 -12.54 19.47 -15.39
N THR A 46 -13.22 20.50 -15.89
CA THR A 46 -13.47 20.68 -17.32
C THR A 46 -12.17 20.58 -18.13
N PRO A 47 -12.09 19.65 -19.10
CA PRO A 47 -10.97 19.55 -20.02
C PRO A 47 -10.76 20.81 -20.87
N LYS A 48 -9.53 21.01 -21.33
CA LYS A 48 -9.17 22.08 -22.27
C LYS A 48 -8.34 21.50 -23.41
N LEU A 49 -8.42 22.16 -24.57
CA LEU A 49 -7.45 21.97 -25.64
C LEU A 49 -6.14 22.67 -25.26
N ASN A 50 -5.02 21.94 -25.22
CA ASN A 50 -3.69 22.54 -25.06
C ASN A 50 -3.15 22.98 -26.43
N SER A 51 -3.11 22.04 -27.38
CA SER A 51 -2.61 22.26 -28.74
C SER A 51 -3.13 21.19 -29.69
N PHE A 52 -2.91 21.37 -30.98
CA PHE A 52 -3.08 20.35 -32.01
C PHE A 52 -2.05 20.58 -33.12
N ASP A 53 -1.66 19.51 -33.80
CA ASP A 53 -0.76 19.54 -34.95
C ASP A 53 -1.44 18.89 -36.15
N ILE A 54 -1.42 19.56 -37.30
CA ILE A 54 -1.91 19.01 -38.57
C ILE A 54 -0.72 18.73 -39.46
N ASN A 55 -0.53 17.46 -39.83
CA ASN A 55 0.47 17.05 -40.79
C ASN A 55 -0.21 16.73 -42.13
N TYR A 56 -0.19 17.69 -43.05
CA TYR A 56 -0.80 17.57 -44.37
C TYR A 56 -0.13 16.50 -45.24
N ASP A 57 1.19 16.34 -45.14
CA ASP A 57 1.96 15.35 -45.92
C ASP A 57 1.61 13.92 -45.53
N ARG A 58 1.51 13.65 -44.22
CA ARG A 58 1.16 12.34 -43.66
C ARG A 58 -0.35 12.14 -43.52
N LYS A 59 -1.15 13.16 -43.83
CA LYS A 59 -2.60 13.19 -43.60
C LYS A 59 -2.95 12.75 -42.17
N ALA A 60 -2.35 13.40 -41.19
CA ALA A 60 -2.53 13.08 -39.77
C ALA A 60 -2.83 14.33 -38.94
N ILE A 61 -3.58 14.17 -37.87
CA ILE A 61 -3.86 15.20 -36.87
C ILE A 61 -3.61 14.64 -35.46
N ALA A 62 -2.79 15.34 -34.69
CA ALA A 62 -2.54 15.05 -33.28
C ALA A 62 -3.21 16.13 -32.43
N ILE A 63 -4.01 15.74 -31.43
CA ILE A 63 -4.71 16.66 -30.53
C ILE A 63 -4.18 16.43 -29.12
N TYR A 64 -3.81 17.50 -28.40
CA TYR A 64 -3.30 17.41 -27.04
C TYR A 64 -4.28 18.07 -26.08
N ALA A 65 -4.91 17.27 -25.23
CA ALA A 65 -5.83 17.73 -24.20
C ALA A 65 -5.10 18.01 -22.87
N SER A 66 -5.72 18.81 -22.02
CA SER A 66 -5.25 19.06 -20.65
C SER A 66 -5.21 17.78 -19.81
N GLU A 67 -4.40 17.80 -18.74
CA GLU A 67 -4.29 16.68 -17.79
C GLU A 67 -5.64 16.22 -17.22
N SER A 68 -6.59 17.15 -17.00
CA SER A 68 -7.92 16.83 -16.50
C SER A 68 -8.68 15.86 -17.39
N PHE A 69 -8.40 15.83 -18.70
CA PHE A 69 -8.99 14.84 -19.60
C PHE A 69 -8.50 13.42 -19.33
N ALA A 70 -7.26 13.25 -18.83
CA ALA A 70 -6.68 11.96 -18.48
C ALA A 70 -7.23 11.38 -17.17
N TYR A 71 -7.85 12.22 -16.34
CA TYR A 71 -8.32 11.89 -14.99
C TYR A 71 -9.66 11.15 -14.95
N GLN A 72 -10.28 10.92 -16.11
CA GLN A 72 -11.47 10.08 -16.25
C GLN A 72 -11.10 8.60 -16.48
N PRO A 73 -12.01 7.66 -16.16
CA PRO A 73 -11.86 6.28 -16.60
C PRO A 73 -11.98 6.19 -18.13
N PHE A 74 -11.03 5.51 -18.78
CA PHE A 74 -11.14 5.17 -20.21
C PHE A 74 -11.45 3.69 -20.36
N ARG A 75 -12.42 3.39 -21.21
CA ARG A 75 -12.77 2.05 -21.68
C ARG A 75 -12.68 2.02 -23.21
N PRO A 76 -12.53 0.84 -23.84
CA PRO A 76 -12.49 0.75 -25.30
C PRO A 76 -13.64 1.50 -25.99
N GLU A 77 -14.86 1.34 -25.47
CA GLU A 77 -16.08 1.97 -25.97
C GLU A 77 -16.12 3.49 -25.79
N THR A 78 -15.64 4.00 -24.65
CA THR A 78 -15.61 5.45 -24.41
C THR A 78 -14.54 6.12 -25.27
N VAL A 79 -13.41 5.44 -25.49
CA VAL A 79 -12.35 5.93 -26.38
C VAL A 79 -12.85 5.99 -27.82
N GLU A 80 -13.49 4.92 -28.31
CA GLU A 80 -14.09 4.90 -29.65
C GLU A 80 -15.12 6.02 -29.82
N TYR A 81 -16.01 6.20 -28.83
CA TYR A 81 -16.98 7.29 -28.83
C TYR A 81 -16.33 8.67 -28.95
N ILE A 82 -15.29 8.95 -28.16
CA ILE A 82 -14.54 10.22 -28.21
C ILE A 82 -13.91 10.42 -29.60
N TYR A 83 -13.26 9.40 -30.16
CA TYR A 83 -12.67 9.48 -31.49
C TYR A 83 -13.71 9.78 -32.57
N ASN A 84 -14.88 9.14 -32.50
CA ASN A 84 -15.98 9.38 -33.45
C ASN A 84 -16.52 10.82 -33.34
N GLN A 85 -16.78 11.30 -32.12
CA GLN A 85 -17.24 12.67 -31.89
C GLN A 85 -16.25 13.70 -32.43
N VAL A 86 -14.95 13.54 -32.12
CA VAL A 86 -13.92 14.46 -32.60
C VAL A 86 -13.78 14.38 -34.12
N LYS A 87 -13.85 13.19 -34.71
CA LYS A 87 -13.78 13.03 -36.17
C LYS A 87 -14.93 13.74 -36.88
N GLU A 88 -16.16 13.61 -36.38
CA GLU A 88 -17.34 14.31 -36.93
C GLU A 88 -17.24 15.83 -36.81
N LEU A 89 -16.55 16.33 -35.78
CA LEU A 89 -16.30 17.75 -35.59
C LEU A 89 -15.29 18.33 -36.59
N LEU A 90 -14.33 17.55 -37.09
CA LEU A 90 -13.26 18.05 -37.96
C LEU A 90 -13.79 18.49 -39.35
N PRO A 91 -13.32 19.61 -39.90
CA PRO A 91 -13.75 20.11 -41.21
C PRO A 91 -13.26 19.22 -42.37
N GLY A 92 -13.98 19.25 -43.49
CA GLY A 92 -13.84 18.31 -44.62
C GLY A 92 -12.41 17.95 -45.06
N PRO A 93 -11.47 18.90 -45.22
CA PRO A 93 -10.10 18.57 -45.65
C PRO A 93 -9.33 17.66 -44.69
N VAL A 94 -9.55 17.80 -43.38
CA VAL A 94 -8.83 17.08 -42.32
C VAL A 94 -9.69 16.01 -41.63
N HIS A 95 -10.99 15.96 -41.92
CA HIS A 95 -11.91 14.91 -41.46
C HIS A 95 -11.43 13.49 -41.80
N TYR A 96 -10.75 13.34 -42.93
CA TYR A 96 -10.22 12.05 -43.42
C TYR A 96 -8.80 11.75 -42.94
N TYR A 97 -8.21 12.61 -42.10
CA TYR A 97 -6.85 12.42 -41.60
C TYR A 97 -6.85 11.37 -40.49
N GLN A 98 -5.71 10.69 -40.32
CA GLN A 98 -5.48 9.83 -39.17
C GLN A 98 -5.46 10.70 -37.90
N LEU A 99 -6.42 10.48 -37.01
CA LEU A 99 -6.58 11.21 -35.76
C LEU A 99 -5.96 10.45 -34.60
N THR A 100 -5.16 11.13 -33.80
CA THR A 100 -4.69 10.66 -32.49
C THR A 100 -4.98 11.72 -31.44
N ILE A 101 -5.62 11.33 -30.33
CA ILE A 101 -5.91 12.23 -29.21
C ILE A 101 -5.02 11.85 -28.04
N TYR A 102 -4.25 12.81 -27.54
CA TYR A 102 -3.30 12.66 -26.45
C TYR A 102 -3.81 13.32 -25.17
N ALA A 103 -3.62 12.64 -24.05
CA ALA A 103 -3.77 13.18 -22.71
C ALA A 103 -2.69 12.57 -21.80
N ASP A 104 -2.15 13.35 -20.86
CA ASP A 104 -1.03 12.92 -19.99
C ASP A 104 0.17 12.38 -20.80
N GLY A 105 0.41 12.98 -21.98
CA GLY A 105 1.49 12.59 -22.90
C GLY A 105 1.29 11.23 -23.61
N LYS A 106 0.13 10.58 -23.48
CA LYS A 106 -0.16 9.30 -24.14
C LYS A 106 -1.44 9.36 -24.99
N PRO A 107 -1.53 8.57 -26.07
CA PRO A 107 -2.81 8.33 -26.75
C PRO A 107 -3.86 7.86 -25.75
N ILE A 108 -5.11 8.34 -25.86
CA ILE A 108 -6.15 8.03 -24.88
C ILE A 108 -6.51 6.53 -24.83
N GLU A 109 -6.34 5.80 -25.94
CA GLU A 109 -6.45 4.33 -25.98
C GLU A 109 -5.40 3.65 -25.09
N ASP A 110 -4.23 4.27 -24.91
CA ASP A 110 -3.21 3.77 -24.01
C ASP A 110 -3.54 4.07 -22.55
N LEU A 111 -4.53 4.91 -22.27
CA LEU A 111 -5.03 5.16 -20.92
C LEU A 111 -6.13 4.15 -20.49
N VAL A 112 -6.50 3.19 -21.35
CA VAL A 112 -7.38 2.09 -20.95
C VAL A 112 -6.59 1.09 -20.10
N PRO A 113 -7.02 0.75 -18.87
CA PRO A 113 -6.33 -0.24 -18.05
C PRO A 113 -6.29 -1.61 -18.71
N ASN A 114 -5.19 -2.34 -18.52
CA ASN A 114 -5.03 -3.69 -19.11
C ASN A 114 -6.14 -4.66 -18.74
N PHE A 115 -6.75 -4.49 -17.56
CA PHE A 115 -7.90 -5.26 -17.10
C PHE A 115 -9.12 -5.13 -18.03
N TYR A 116 -9.32 -3.96 -18.64
CA TYR A 116 -10.45 -3.67 -19.54
C TYR A 116 -10.09 -3.80 -21.03
N ARG A 117 -8.86 -4.18 -21.37
CA ARG A 117 -8.44 -4.37 -22.76
C ARG A 117 -8.76 -5.79 -23.24
N ASN A 118 -9.58 -5.89 -24.27
CA ASN A 118 -9.90 -7.16 -24.93
C ASN A 118 -8.77 -7.66 -25.87
N LYS A 119 -7.98 -6.74 -26.42
CA LYS A 119 -6.86 -7.02 -27.35
C LYS A 119 -5.71 -6.04 -27.05
N LYS A 120 -4.49 -6.34 -27.50
CA LYS A 120 -3.31 -5.46 -27.38
C LYS A 120 -3.06 -4.93 -25.95
N LYS A 121 -2.90 -5.84 -24.99
CA LYS A 121 -2.45 -5.48 -23.64
C LYS A 121 -1.08 -4.81 -23.70
N ASP A 122 -0.92 -3.72 -22.95
CA ASP A 122 0.36 -3.06 -22.75
C ASP A 122 1.23 -3.95 -21.86
N LYS A 123 2.21 -4.60 -22.48
CA LYS A 123 3.10 -5.55 -21.80
C LYS A 123 4.00 -4.86 -20.78
N GLU A 124 4.27 -3.57 -20.92
CA GLU A 124 5.15 -2.85 -20.00
C GLU A 124 4.50 -2.59 -18.64
N ARG A 125 3.15 -2.57 -18.57
CA ARG A 125 2.39 -2.43 -17.31
C ARG A 125 2.10 -3.75 -16.61
N LEU A 126 2.47 -4.87 -17.24
CA LEU A 126 2.25 -6.19 -16.68
C LEU A 126 3.54 -6.66 -16.00
N SER A 127 3.39 -7.29 -14.84
CA SER A 127 4.47 -8.03 -14.18
C SER A 127 4.72 -9.36 -14.90
N LEU A 128 5.03 -9.31 -16.21
CA LEU A 128 5.23 -10.51 -17.04
C LEU A 128 6.42 -11.31 -16.49
N ASN A 129 6.16 -12.56 -16.13
CA ASN A 129 7.12 -13.51 -15.55
C ASN A 129 7.58 -13.18 -14.11
N ILE A 130 6.88 -12.28 -13.41
CA ILE A 130 7.17 -11.98 -12.00
C ILE A 130 5.99 -12.47 -11.16
N ASP A 131 6.19 -13.63 -10.52
CA ASP A 131 5.23 -14.21 -9.58
C ASP A 131 6.02 -14.92 -8.49
N TYR A 132 5.75 -14.60 -7.24
CA TYR A 132 6.42 -15.24 -6.12
C TYR A 132 5.99 -16.70 -5.99
N LYS A 133 6.97 -17.63 -6.01
CA LYS A 133 6.75 -19.09 -5.92
C LYS A 133 7.20 -19.72 -4.61
N GLY A 134 7.71 -18.91 -3.68
CA GLY A 134 8.16 -19.40 -2.37
C GLY A 134 7.01 -19.61 -1.38
N ALA A 135 7.34 -20.06 -0.17
CA ALA A 135 6.36 -20.16 0.90
C ALA A 135 5.92 -18.75 1.37
N PRO A 136 4.64 -18.53 1.69
CA PRO A 136 4.16 -17.25 2.21
C PRO A 136 4.89 -16.88 3.52
N TRP A 137 4.89 -15.59 3.85
CA TRP A 137 5.61 -15.10 5.03
C TRP A 137 5.05 -15.71 6.32
N VAL A 138 3.71 -15.76 6.40
CA VAL A 138 2.96 -16.43 7.45
C VAL A 138 1.81 -17.20 6.82
N LYS A 139 1.58 -18.45 7.24
CA LYS A 139 0.46 -19.29 6.83
C LYS A 139 -0.23 -19.89 8.04
N ASN A 140 -1.50 -19.54 8.26
CA ASN A 140 -2.36 -20.21 9.22
C ASN A 140 -2.75 -21.59 8.66
N ILE A 141 -2.23 -22.67 9.26
CA ILE A 141 -2.50 -24.04 8.83
C ILE A 141 -3.65 -24.70 9.60
N SER A 142 -4.19 -24.03 10.63
CA SER A 142 -5.43 -24.43 11.31
C SER A 142 -6.70 -23.96 10.58
N ARG A 143 -6.59 -23.14 9.53
CA ARG A 143 -7.75 -22.71 8.73
C ARG A 143 -8.38 -23.95 8.06
N PRO A 144 -9.70 -24.15 8.17
CA PRO A 144 -10.35 -25.39 7.69
C PRO A 144 -10.47 -25.47 6.16
N ASN A 145 -10.19 -24.38 5.44
CA ASN A 145 -10.38 -24.28 4.00
C ASN A 145 -9.22 -23.53 3.33
N GLU A 146 -8.95 -23.90 2.07
CA GLU A 146 -8.06 -23.19 1.17
C GLU A 146 -8.86 -22.17 0.33
N ILE A 147 -8.28 -21.00 0.07
CA ILE A 147 -8.97 -19.89 -0.60
C ILE A 147 -8.64 -19.89 -2.09
N SER A 148 -9.30 -20.76 -2.86
CA SER A 148 -8.98 -21.01 -4.27
C SER A 148 -9.35 -19.89 -5.25
N ARG A 149 -10.21 -18.94 -4.86
CA ARG A 149 -10.69 -17.83 -5.71
C ARG A 149 -10.48 -16.45 -5.09
N GLY A 150 -9.52 -16.32 -4.19
CA GLY A 150 -9.19 -15.07 -3.52
C GLY A 150 -7.72 -14.69 -3.71
N LEU A 151 -7.17 -14.13 -2.65
CA LEU A 151 -5.81 -13.61 -2.54
C LEU A 151 -4.89 -14.59 -1.79
N GLN A 152 -5.17 -15.90 -1.86
CA GLN A 152 -4.39 -16.92 -1.16
C GLN A 152 -2.89 -16.75 -1.40
N ASP A 153 -2.15 -16.65 -0.30
CA ASP A 153 -0.69 -16.54 -0.26
C ASP A 153 -0.13 -15.26 -0.94
N ARG A 154 -0.98 -14.26 -1.25
CA ARG A 154 -0.60 -12.95 -1.81
C ARG A 154 -0.21 -11.98 -0.71
N HIS A 155 0.79 -11.13 -0.94
CA HIS A 155 1.26 -10.17 0.07
C HIS A 155 0.91 -8.74 -0.32
N ILE A 156 0.16 -8.06 0.55
CA ILE A 156 -0.38 -6.74 0.27
C ILE A 156 0.01 -5.80 1.42
N ALA A 157 0.48 -4.60 1.08
CA ALA A 157 0.65 -3.54 2.07
C ALA A 157 -0.47 -2.52 1.95
N ILE A 158 -1.20 -2.27 3.05
CA ILE A 158 -2.20 -1.21 3.11
C ILE A 158 -2.08 -0.38 4.39
N TRP A 159 -2.51 0.87 4.35
CA TRP A 159 -2.54 1.71 5.54
C TRP A 159 -3.61 2.80 5.48
N GLN A 160 -4.04 3.20 6.66
CA GLN A 160 -4.87 4.38 6.91
C GLN A 160 -4.06 5.68 6.79
N SER A 161 -4.74 6.82 6.95
CA SER A 161 -4.14 8.17 6.97
C SER A 161 -3.12 8.38 8.12
N HIS A 162 -2.84 9.64 8.44
CA HIS A 162 -1.85 10.07 9.43
C HIS A 162 -2.09 9.54 10.84
N GLY A 163 -1.01 9.44 11.62
CA GLY A 163 -1.09 9.20 13.05
C GLY A 163 -0.64 10.43 13.83
N ASN A 164 -0.71 10.35 15.16
CA ASN A 164 -0.19 11.40 16.01
C ASN A 164 1.31 11.50 15.83
N TYR A 165 1.81 12.72 15.64
CA TYR A 165 3.23 12.97 15.44
C TYR A 165 3.70 14.17 16.24
N PHE A 166 5.00 14.25 16.43
CA PHE A 166 5.64 15.35 17.13
C PHE A 166 5.86 16.53 16.20
N LYS A 167 5.25 17.68 16.51
CA LYS A 167 5.42 18.93 15.78
C LYS A 167 6.69 19.61 16.29
N ASN A 168 7.81 19.40 15.58
CA ASN A 168 9.13 19.85 16.01
C ASN A 168 9.19 21.37 16.28
N ASP A 169 8.55 22.17 15.43
CA ASP A 169 8.45 23.63 15.54
C ASP A 169 7.66 24.12 16.75
N LYS A 170 6.72 23.31 17.24
CA LYS A 170 5.87 23.60 18.41
C LYS A 170 6.28 22.86 19.67
N ASN A 171 7.25 21.94 19.58
CA ASN A 171 7.70 21.08 20.67
C ASN A 171 6.54 20.31 21.35
N GLU A 172 5.55 19.86 20.57
CA GLU A 172 4.34 19.19 21.08
C GLU A 172 3.93 17.99 20.23
N TRP A 173 3.20 17.05 20.83
CA TRP A 173 2.53 15.96 20.12
C TRP A 173 1.17 16.42 19.61
N GLY A 174 0.80 16.05 18.37
CA GLY A 174 -0.48 16.46 17.81
C GLY A 174 -0.84 15.79 16.50
N TRP A 175 -2.11 15.99 16.11
CA TRP A 175 -2.68 15.56 14.84
C TRP A 175 -2.43 16.60 13.76
N GLN A 176 -2.44 16.19 12.49
CA GLN A 176 -2.37 17.11 11.36
C GLN A 176 -3.66 17.93 11.25
N ARG A 177 -4.82 17.29 11.35
CA ARG A 177 -6.13 17.94 11.15
C ARG A 177 -6.84 18.25 12.47
N PRO A 178 -7.67 19.32 12.50
CA PRO A 178 -8.52 19.61 13.65
C PRO A 178 -9.64 18.57 13.77
N ARG A 179 -10.33 18.58 14.92
CA ARG A 179 -11.54 17.77 15.11
C ARG A 179 -12.71 18.39 14.35
N LEU A 180 -13.35 17.61 13.47
CA LEU A 180 -14.54 17.99 12.71
C LEU A 180 -15.57 16.85 12.80
N PHE A 181 -16.85 17.19 12.99
CA PHE A 181 -17.93 16.20 13.14
C PHE A 181 -17.61 15.08 14.16
N CYS A 182 -17.03 15.45 15.31
CA CYS A 182 -16.59 14.50 16.35
C CYS A 182 -15.50 13.50 15.91
N THR A 183 -14.81 13.73 14.77
CA THR A 183 -13.70 12.91 14.27
C THR A 183 -12.43 13.72 14.10
N THR A 184 -11.29 13.04 14.14
CA THR A 184 -10.03 13.55 13.59
C THR A 184 -9.77 12.77 12.31
N GLU A 185 -9.61 13.45 11.17
CA GLU A 185 -9.35 12.83 9.85
C GLU A 185 -8.22 11.79 9.92
N ASP A 186 -7.11 12.16 10.55
CA ASP A 186 -5.94 11.31 10.78
C ASP A 186 -6.35 9.91 11.30
N MET A 187 -7.38 9.86 12.15
CA MET A 187 -7.88 8.62 12.77
C MET A 187 -9.12 8.03 12.10
N PHE A 188 -9.81 8.79 11.25
CA PHE A 188 -11.11 8.41 10.73
C PHE A 188 -11.01 7.21 9.80
N THR A 189 -10.10 7.25 8.83
CA THR A 189 -9.84 6.14 7.90
C THR A 189 -9.39 4.87 8.60
N GLN A 190 -8.71 4.99 9.73
CA GLN A 190 -8.34 3.85 10.55
C GLN A 190 -9.55 3.02 11.01
N SER A 191 -10.70 3.68 11.23
CA SER A 191 -11.95 3.00 11.61
C SER A 191 -12.56 2.15 10.50
N PHE A 192 -12.05 2.24 9.27
CA PHE A 192 -12.36 1.36 8.15
C PHE A 192 -11.27 0.30 8.00
N VAL A 193 -10.00 0.74 7.98
CA VAL A 193 -8.86 -0.09 7.63
C VAL A 193 -8.64 -1.23 8.63
N LEU A 194 -8.58 -0.91 9.93
CA LEU A 194 -8.23 -1.92 10.94
C LEU A 194 -9.35 -2.94 11.19
N PRO A 195 -10.63 -2.54 11.40
CA PRO A 195 -11.67 -3.51 11.71
C PRO A 195 -12.28 -4.22 10.50
N TYR A 196 -12.21 -3.65 9.29
CA TYR A 196 -12.90 -4.19 8.11
C TYR A 196 -11.94 -4.56 6.98
N VAL A 197 -11.17 -3.60 6.44
CA VAL A 197 -10.38 -3.85 5.21
C VAL A 197 -9.27 -4.87 5.41
N ILE A 198 -8.46 -4.74 6.48
CA ILE A 198 -7.39 -5.71 6.76
C ILE A 198 -7.99 -7.11 6.99
N PRO A 199 -8.97 -7.32 7.90
CA PRO A 199 -9.59 -8.63 8.09
C PRO A 199 -10.24 -9.19 6.82
N MET A 200 -10.86 -8.35 5.99
CA MET A 200 -11.44 -8.79 4.71
C MET A 200 -10.37 -9.36 3.77
N LEU A 201 -9.23 -8.69 3.63
CA LEU A 201 -8.11 -9.16 2.79
C LEU A 201 -7.48 -10.45 3.34
N GLU A 202 -7.30 -10.55 4.66
CA GLU A 202 -6.79 -11.77 5.31
C GLU A 202 -7.78 -12.94 5.21
N ASN A 203 -9.08 -12.66 5.24
CA ASN A 203 -10.15 -13.62 4.96
C ASN A 203 -10.22 -14.04 3.50
N ALA A 204 -9.80 -13.17 2.58
CA ALA A 204 -9.56 -13.52 1.18
C ALA A 204 -8.23 -14.26 0.98
N GLY A 205 -7.40 -14.44 2.02
CA GLY A 205 -6.19 -15.29 1.98
C GLY A 205 -4.89 -14.51 1.83
N ALA A 206 -4.95 -13.18 1.82
CA ALA A 206 -3.76 -12.34 1.75
C ALA A 206 -2.98 -12.33 3.08
N ILE A 207 -1.68 -12.10 2.97
CA ILE A 207 -0.82 -11.68 4.07
C ILE A 207 -0.75 -10.16 4.00
N VAL A 208 -1.25 -9.49 5.04
CA VAL A 208 -1.39 -8.03 5.04
C VAL A 208 -0.38 -7.38 5.97
N TYR A 209 0.40 -6.45 5.45
CA TYR A 209 1.30 -5.58 6.21
C TYR A 209 0.73 -4.16 6.31
N THR A 210 0.91 -3.52 7.47
CA THR A 210 0.68 -2.09 7.66
C THR A 210 1.85 -1.47 8.43
N PRO A 211 2.37 -0.30 8.01
CA PRO A 211 3.47 0.41 8.67
C PRO A 211 3.08 1.11 9.98
N ARG A 212 1.81 1.05 10.40
CA ARG A 212 1.32 1.54 11.70
C ARG A 212 0.87 0.35 12.55
N GLU A 213 0.97 0.47 13.87
CA GLU A 213 0.44 -0.54 14.79
C GLU A 213 -1.06 -0.81 14.51
N ARG A 214 -1.41 -2.09 14.39
CA ARG A 214 -2.76 -2.54 14.03
C ARG A 214 -3.57 -3.04 15.23
N ASP A 215 -2.93 -3.34 16.35
CA ASP A 215 -3.62 -3.80 17.55
C ASP A 215 -4.04 -2.61 18.44
N THR A 216 -5.33 -2.58 18.76
CA THR A 216 -5.94 -1.53 19.59
C THR A 216 -5.82 -1.81 21.09
N GLN A 217 -5.31 -3.00 21.46
CA GLN A 217 -5.01 -3.38 22.83
C GLN A 217 -3.89 -2.50 23.42
N LYS A 218 -4.19 -1.84 24.55
CA LYS A 218 -3.26 -0.91 25.21
C LYS A 218 -2.19 -1.61 26.05
N ASN A 219 -2.46 -2.84 26.47
CA ASN A 219 -1.50 -3.66 27.18
C ASN A 219 -0.52 -4.28 26.18
N GLU A 220 0.75 -4.34 26.54
CA GLU A 220 1.79 -5.04 25.78
C GLU A 220 2.61 -5.85 26.77
N ILE A 221 2.77 -7.14 26.49
CA ILE A 221 3.67 -8.03 27.21
C ILE A 221 4.63 -8.63 26.21
N ILE A 222 5.92 -8.44 26.45
CA ILE A 222 6.99 -9.07 25.68
C ILE A 222 7.61 -10.16 26.54
N VAL A 223 7.69 -11.35 25.97
CA VAL A 223 8.38 -12.50 26.55
C VAL A 223 9.64 -12.71 25.71
N ASP A 224 10.78 -12.65 26.37
CA ASP A 224 12.10 -12.62 25.75
C ASP A 224 13.14 -13.26 26.69
N ASN A 225 14.14 -13.91 26.13
CA ASN A 225 15.21 -14.56 26.90
C ASN A 225 16.23 -13.57 27.46
N ASP A 226 16.42 -12.42 26.81
CA ASP A 226 17.38 -11.40 27.22
C ASP A 226 16.85 -10.48 28.33
N THR A 227 15.52 -10.31 28.41
CA THR A 227 14.87 -9.51 29.46
C THR A 227 13.83 -10.30 30.28
N PRO A 228 14.27 -11.20 31.19
CA PRO A 228 13.38 -11.95 32.06
C PRO A 228 12.46 -11.02 32.88
N ASN A 229 11.18 -11.37 32.95
CA ASN A 229 10.17 -10.64 33.72
C ASN A 229 9.21 -11.62 34.41
N ALA A 230 8.00 -11.19 34.77
CA ALA A 230 7.01 -12.07 35.40
C ALA A 230 6.48 -13.17 34.46
N SER A 231 6.77 -13.10 33.16
CA SER A 231 6.43 -14.08 32.13
C SER A 231 7.49 -15.19 32.07
N LEU A 232 7.12 -16.34 31.49
CA LEU A 232 8.01 -17.50 31.38
C LEU A 232 8.55 -17.64 29.95
N TYR A 233 9.87 -17.77 29.84
CA TYR A 233 10.54 -18.26 28.63
C TYR A 233 11.22 -19.59 28.93
N LEU A 234 11.06 -20.58 28.06
CA LEU A 234 11.65 -21.92 28.23
C LEU A 234 12.19 -22.46 26.89
N GLU A 235 13.38 -23.05 26.95
CA GLU A 235 14.00 -23.79 25.85
C GLU A 235 14.11 -25.26 26.23
N VAL A 236 13.55 -26.15 25.42
CA VAL A 236 13.72 -27.60 25.56
C VAL A 236 14.50 -28.12 24.37
N GLY A 237 15.71 -28.63 24.64
CA GLY A 237 16.55 -29.33 23.68
C GLY A 237 16.32 -30.85 23.68
N SER A 238 17.17 -31.56 22.93
CA SER A 238 17.26 -33.02 22.99
C SER A 238 18.68 -33.45 23.32
N LYS A 239 18.89 -34.76 23.52
CA LYS A 239 20.25 -35.32 23.66
C LYS A 239 21.18 -35.01 22.47
N LYS A 240 20.64 -34.64 21.31
CA LYS A 240 21.41 -34.42 20.06
C LYS A 240 21.57 -32.95 19.68
N ALA A 241 20.73 -32.07 20.19
CA ALA A 241 20.72 -30.67 19.81
C ALA A 241 20.19 -29.82 20.96
N ASN A 242 20.91 -28.74 21.25
CA ASN A 242 20.52 -27.71 22.21
C ASN A 242 20.39 -26.38 21.48
N TRP A 243 19.58 -25.49 22.03
CA TRP A 243 19.47 -24.11 21.57
C TRP A 243 20.78 -23.36 21.84
N THR A 244 21.24 -22.60 20.85
CA THR A 244 22.47 -21.81 20.94
C THR A 244 22.26 -20.39 20.41
N ASN A 245 23.16 -19.47 20.76
CA ASN A 245 23.12 -18.11 20.23
C ASN A 245 23.47 -18.10 18.75
N ALA A 246 22.61 -17.48 17.95
CA ALA A 246 22.88 -17.15 16.57
C ALA A 246 24.01 -16.12 16.49
N PRO A 247 24.77 -16.08 15.38
CA PRO A 247 25.88 -15.13 15.19
C PRO A 247 25.40 -13.69 14.88
N VAL A 248 24.11 -13.40 15.07
CA VAL A 248 23.44 -12.14 14.77
C VAL A 248 22.65 -11.69 15.99
N ARG A 249 22.50 -10.38 16.16
CA ARG A 249 21.74 -9.81 17.29
C ARG A 249 20.24 -10.02 17.12
N GLY A 250 19.54 -10.07 18.24
CA GLY A 250 18.08 -10.13 18.31
C GLY A 250 17.49 -8.95 19.07
N PHE A 251 16.20 -9.04 19.32
CA PHE A 251 15.46 -8.08 20.13
C PHE A 251 15.86 -8.17 21.60
N ALA A 252 15.92 -7.03 22.29
CA ALA A 252 15.82 -6.99 23.75
C ALA A 252 15.20 -5.67 24.21
N GLN A 253 14.20 -5.73 25.10
CA GLN A 253 13.58 -4.53 25.66
C GLN A 253 14.37 -3.99 26.86
N LYS A 254 15.56 -3.44 26.62
CA LYS A 254 16.41 -2.90 27.70
C LYS A 254 15.92 -1.57 28.29
N LYS A 255 14.95 -0.92 27.64
CA LYS A 255 14.42 0.39 28.05
C LYS A 255 12.90 0.39 27.99
N THR A 256 12.28 1.15 28.88
CA THR A 256 10.84 1.42 28.83
C THR A 256 10.49 2.53 27.83
N ILE A 257 11.43 3.47 27.62
CA ILE A 257 11.30 4.59 26.68
C ILE A 257 12.56 4.64 25.82
N TYR A 258 12.37 4.69 24.50
CA TYR A 258 13.45 4.76 23.51
C TYR A 258 13.54 6.18 22.94
N LYS A 259 14.76 6.63 22.68
CA LYS A 259 15.06 7.92 22.04
C LYS A 259 15.27 7.74 20.55
N GLU A 260 15.32 8.85 19.85
CA GLU A 260 15.69 8.89 18.43
C GLU A 260 16.96 8.08 18.14
N GLY A 261 16.92 7.24 17.10
CA GLY A 261 18.04 6.41 16.64
C GLY A 261 18.27 5.12 17.43
N GLU A 262 17.60 4.92 18.56
CA GLU A 262 17.76 3.69 19.35
C GLU A 262 16.92 2.54 18.75
N ASN A 263 17.54 1.37 18.59
CA ASN A 263 16.92 0.20 17.95
C ASN A 263 17.00 -1.04 18.86
N PRO A 264 15.85 -1.54 19.40
CA PRO A 264 15.84 -2.68 20.30
C PRO A 264 16.24 -4.01 19.64
N PHE A 265 16.16 -4.14 18.31
CA PHE A 265 16.60 -5.32 17.56
C PHE A 265 18.13 -5.41 17.41
N THR A 266 18.85 -4.48 18.02
CA THR A 266 20.32 -4.51 18.10
C THR A 266 20.83 -4.69 19.52
N ASP A 267 19.93 -4.89 20.49
CA ASP A 267 20.28 -4.92 21.91
C ASP A 267 20.38 -6.34 22.47
N GLY A 268 19.71 -7.32 21.86
CA GLY A 268 19.58 -8.69 22.37
C GLY A 268 20.33 -9.76 21.57
N THR A 269 20.00 -10.99 21.88
CA THR A 269 20.48 -12.22 21.24
C THR A 269 19.34 -12.88 20.46
N CYS A 270 19.69 -13.72 19.49
CA CYS A 270 18.74 -14.61 18.84
C CYS A 270 19.18 -16.05 19.10
N ARG A 271 18.24 -16.94 19.33
CA ARG A 271 18.45 -18.35 19.61
C ARG A 271 18.18 -19.16 18.35
N PHE A 272 18.92 -20.24 18.11
CA PHE A 272 18.63 -21.13 16.98
C PHE A 272 18.93 -22.59 17.34
N ILE A 273 18.31 -23.51 16.58
CA ILE A 273 18.53 -24.94 16.72
C ILE A 273 18.33 -25.64 15.36
N PRO A 274 19.10 -26.71 15.05
CA PRO A 274 18.87 -27.53 13.87
C PRO A 274 17.48 -28.16 13.84
N THR A 275 16.91 -28.25 12.65
CA THR A 275 15.60 -28.87 12.44
C THR A 275 15.65 -30.38 12.52
N GLU A 276 14.53 -30.97 12.95
CA GLU A 276 14.29 -32.39 12.83
C GLU A 276 13.05 -32.67 11.95
N ARG A 277 13.14 -33.71 11.11
CA ARG A 277 11.94 -34.20 10.41
C ARG A 277 10.98 -34.79 11.43
N LYS A 278 9.68 -34.54 11.23
CA LYS A 278 8.59 -35.13 12.03
C LYS A 278 8.77 -36.64 12.17
N LYS A 279 9.06 -37.11 13.39
CA LYS A 279 9.19 -38.54 13.71
C LYS A 279 7.87 -39.05 14.32
N LYS A 280 7.64 -40.37 14.23
CA LYS A 280 6.49 -41.03 14.89
C LYS A 280 6.47 -40.71 16.40
N LYS A 281 5.26 -40.67 16.99
CA LYS A 281 4.96 -40.43 18.42
C LYS A 281 6.02 -41.09 19.34
N ASN A 282 6.50 -40.34 20.34
CA ASN A 282 7.43 -40.73 21.43
C ASN A 282 8.94 -40.45 21.23
N LYS A 283 9.32 -39.22 20.85
CA LYS A 283 10.68 -38.70 21.10
C LYS A 283 10.60 -37.34 21.81
N ASP A 284 11.69 -36.99 22.51
CA ASP A 284 11.89 -35.71 23.20
C ASP A 284 11.37 -34.55 22.33
N GLN A 285 10.39 -33.79 22.85
CA GLN A 285 9.86 -32.62 22.16
C GLN A 285 10.90 -31.50 22.28
N VAL A 286 11.34 -30.96 21.14
CA VAL A 286 12.30 -29.85 21.08
C VAL A 286 11.57 -28.59 20.65
N PHE A 287 11.59 -27.59 21.53
CA PHE A 287 10.84 -26.35 21.33
C PHE A 287 11.41 -25.17 22.12
N ALA A 288 10.97 -23.97 21.77
CA ALA A 288 11.02 -22.78 22.60
C ALA A 288 9.58 -22.34 22.93
N GLU A 289 9.35 -21.88 24.15
CA GLU A 289 8.02 -21.53 24.67
C GLU A 289 8.04 -20.16 25.34
N TRP A 290 6.98 -19.38 25.09
CA TRP A 290 6.74 -18.06 25.65
C TRP A 290 5.35 -18.00 26.28
N VAL A 291 5.30 -17.91 27.61
CA VAL A 291 4.05 -17.81 28.38
C VAL A 291 3.95 -16.41 29.01
N PRO A 292 3.12 -15.50 28.46
CA PRO A 292 2.96 -14.15 28.99
C PRO A 292 2.21 -14.14 30.34
N THR A 293 2.59 -13.21 31.21
CA THR A 293 1.76 -12.84 32.37
C THR A 293 0.90 -11.63 32.01
N LEU A 294 -0.32 -11.88 31.53
CA LEU A 294 -1.21 -10.85 31.01
C LEU A 294 -1.93 -10.08 32.12
N PRO A 295 -2.04 -8.74 32.05
CA PRO A 295 -2.65 -7.95 33.12
C PRO A 295 -4.18 -8.02 33.13
N ALA A 296 -4.81 -8.39 32.02
CA ALA A 296 -6.27 -8.47 31.87
C ALA A 296 -6.66 -9.52 30.82
N THR A 297 -7.88 -10.05 30.92
CA THR A 297 -8.49 -10.85 29.86
C THR A 297 -8.83 -9.93 28.68
N GLY A 298 -8.62 -10.41 27.46
CA GLY A 298 -8.98 -9.67 26.26
C GLY A 298 -8.35 -10.22 24.98
N LYS A 299 -8.57 -9.50 23.89
CA LYS A 299 -7.89 -9.75 22.62
C LYS A 299 -6.50 -9.12 22.61
N TYR A 300 -5.51 -9.91 22.21
CA TYR A 300 -4.12 -9.49 22.03
C TYR A 300 -3.64 -9.95 20.65
N ALA A 301 -3.06 -9.05 19.87
CA ALA A 301 -2.26 -9.44 18.71
C ALA A 301 -1.00 -10.15 19.18
N VAL A 302 -0.65 -11.25 18.50
CA VAL A 302 0.55 -12.02 18.75
C VAL A 302 1.53 -11.76 17.61
N TYR A 303 2.69 -11.24 17.97
CA TYR A 303 3.82 -11.03 17.06
C TYR A 303 5.00 -11.87 17.51
N VAL A 304 5.76 -12.41 16.57
CA VAL A 304 7.01 -13.14 16.82
C VAL A 304 8.18 -12.40 16.17
N SER A 305 9.35 -12.50 16.78
CA SER A 305 10.63 -12.09 16.19
C SER A 305 11.51 -13.31 15.92
N TYR A 306 12.37 -13.22 14.92
CA TYR A 306 13.43 -14.16 14.61
C TYR A 306 14.48 -13.47 13.74
N GLN A 307 15.64 -14.10 13.54
CA GLN A 307 16.62 -13.68 12.55
C GLN A 307 16.70 -14.64 11.37
N THR A 308 16.86 -14.10 10.16
CA THR A 308 17.12 -14.90 8.96
C THR A 308 18.60 -15.30 8.92
N LEU A 309 18.85 -16.60 8.94
CA LEU A 309 20.17 -17.21 8.76
C LEU A 309 20.28 -17.89 7.39
N PRO A 310 21.51 -18.11 6.84
CA PRO A 310 21.69 -18.72 5.52
C PRO A 310 20.97 -20.06 5.30
N ASN A 311 20.74 -20.84 6.36
CA ASN A 311 20.06 -22.13 6.35
C ASN A 311 18.72 -22.13 7.12
N SER A 312 18.10 -20.97 7.29
CA SER A 312 16.75 -20.88 7.88
C SER A 312 15.73 -21.63 7.03
N VAL A 313 14.73 -22.24 7.67
CA VAL A 313 13.66 -22.97 6.98
C VAL A 313 12.49 -22.07 6.60
N SER A 314 11.72 -22.45 5.58
CA SER A 314 10.54 -21.68 5.17
C SER A 314 9.23 -22.14 5.82
N ASP A 315 9.27 -23.19 6.64
CA ASP A 315 8.10 -23.82 7.26
C ASP A 315 8.22 -23.94 8.79
N ALA A 316 8.88 -22.98 9.45
CA ALA A 316 9.02 -22.94 10.91
C ALA A 316 7.66 -22.98 11.59
N LYS A 317 7.45 -23.96 12.47
CA LYS A 317 6.13 -24.28 13.03
C LYS A 317 5.91 -23.57 14.37
N TYR A 318 5.00 -22.61 14.37
CA TYR A 318 4.52 -21.93 15.57
C TYR A 318 3.13 -22.44 15.98
N LEU A 319 2.88 -22.55 17.28
CA LEU A 319 1.58 -22.86 17.86
C LEU A 319 1.21 -21.72 18.81
N VAL A 320 0.02 -21.16 18.64
CA VAL A 320 -0.54 -20.17 19.57
C VAL A 320 -1.66 -20.86 20.34
N PHE A 321 -1.49 -21.02 21.64
CA PHE A 321 -2.51 -21.50 22.56
C PHE A 321 -3.28 -20.30 23.09
N HIS A 322 -4.60 -20.32 22.99
CA HIS A 322 -5.48 -19.22 23.38
C HIS A 322 -6.85 -19.76 23.81
N ASN A 323 -7.76 -18.90 24.27
CA ASN A 323 -9.08 -19.32 24.79
C ASN A 323 -9.98 -20.05 23.76
N GLY A 324 -9.62 -19.99 22.47
CA GLY A 324 -10.31 -20.67 21.37
C GLY A 324 -9.70 -22.02 20.97
N GLY A 325 -8.66 -22.49 21.69
CA GLY A 325 -7.91 -23.70 21.36
C GLY A 325 -6.49 -23.38 20.88
N VAL A 326 -6.03 -24.10 19.86
CA VAL A 326 -4.68 -23.96 19.32
C VAL A 326 -4.73 -23.59 17.84
N THR A 327 -4.11 -22.48 17.49
CA THR A 327 -3.91 -22.09 16.09
C THR A 327 -2.46 -22.34 15.70
N GLU A 328 -2.25 -23.15 14.68
CA GLU A 328 -0.92 -23.50 14.17
C GLU A 328 -0.57 -22.66 12.93
N PHE A 329 0.70 -22.25 12.86
CA PHE A 329 1.25 -21.44 11.79
C PHE A 329 2.53 -22.05 11.22
N LYS A 330 2.74 -21.83 9.92
CA LYS A 330 4.06 -21.91 9.29
C LYS A 330 4.56 -20.50 9.01
N VAL A 331 5.77 -20.19 9.44
CA VAL A 331 6.44 -18.91 9.21
C VAL A 331 7.68 -19.13 8.35
N ASN A 332 7.82 -18.34 7.29
CA ASN A 332 8.96 -18.41 6.41
C ASN A 332 10.12 -17.59 6.97
N GLN A 333 11.02 -18.23 7.72
CA GLN A 333 12.16 -17.56 8.36
C GLN A 333 13.30 -17.17 7.39
N LYS A 334 13.16 -17.48 6.09
CA LYS A 334 14.10 -17.04 5.04
C LYS A 334 13.92 -15.56 4.66
N ILE A 335 12.85 -14.93 5.13
CA ILE A 335 12.50 -13.53 4.85
C ILE A 335 12.00 -12.86 6.13
N GLY A 336 11.97 -11.52 6.17
CA GLY A 336 11.32 -10.77 7.25
C GLY A 336 11.94 -10.93 8.65
N GLY A 337 13.20 -11.35 8.76
CA GLY A 337 13.91 -11.44 10.05
C GLY A 337 14.33 -10.06 10.60
N GLY A 338 14.45 -9.95 11.92
CA GLY A 338 14.88 -8.73 12.61
C GLY A 338 13.77 -7.68 12.77
N THR A 339 12.50 -8.09 12.76
CA THR A 339 11.34 -7.24 12.98
C THR A 339 10.17 -8.04 13.57
N TRP A 340 9.04 -7.38 13.85
CA TRP A 340 7.83 -8.03 14.36
C TRP A 340 7.00 -8.66 13.24
N VAL A 341 6.72 -9.95 13.37
CA VAL A 341 5.90 -10.73 12.42
C VAL A 341 4.56 -11.09 13.06
N TYR A 342 3.47 -10.57 12.50
CA TYR A 342 2.11 -10.79 13.01
C TYR A 342 1.61 -12.21 12.68
N LEU A 343 1.15 -12.95 13.70
CA LEU A 343 0.52 -14.27 13.52
C LEU A 343 -1.01 -14.18 13.53
N GLY A 344 -1.58 -13.30 14.34
CA GLY A 344 -3.02 -13.20 14.53
C GLY A 344 -3.39 -12.46 15.80
N THR A 345 -4.69 -12.28 16.02
CA THR A 345 -5.23 -11.69 17.25
C THR A 345 -6.14 -12.71 17.92
N PHE A 346 -5.88 -13.00 19.19
CA PHE A 346 -6.56 -14.06 19.93
C PHE A 346 -7.02 -13.57 21.30
N GLU A 347 -8.04 -14.22 21.83
CA GLU A 347 -8.54 -13.99 23.19
C GLU A 347 -7.71 -14.78 24.20
N PHE A 348 -7.24 -14.13 25.26
CA PHE A 348 -6.49 -14.74 26.35
C PHE A 348 -7.08 -14.34 27.70
N ASP A 349 -6.97 -15.22 28.69
CA ASP A 349 -7.29 -14.89 30.07
C ASP A 349 -6.15 -14.14 30.77
N LYS A 350 -6.53 -13.30 31.75
CA LYS A 350 -5.60 -12.64 32.66
C LYS A 350 -4.68 -13.67 33.34
N GLY A 351 -3.43 -13.28 33.59
CA GLY A 351 -2.45 -14.04 34.33
C GLY A 351 -1.51 -14.83 33.44
N ASN A 352 -0.85 -15.81 34.03
CA ASN A 352 0.02 -16.76 33.36
C ASN A 352 -0.71 -18.10 33.32
N ASN A 353 -1.01 -18.59 32.12
CA ASN A 353 -1.87 -19.75 31.90
C ASN A 353 -1.17 -20.72 30.94
N ASP A 354 -1.22 -22.02 31.24
CA ASP A 354 -0.69 -23.11 30.41
C ASP A 354 -1.49 -23.36 29.12
N TYR A 355 -2.57 -22.60 28.90
CA TYR A 355 -3.34 -22.54 27.66
C TYR A 355 -3.28 -21.15 26.99
N GLY A 356 -2.40 -20.26 27.46
CA GLY A 356 -2.17 -18.93 26.89
C GLY A 356 -0.69 -18.72 26.62
N MET A 357 -0.18 -19.24 25.50
CA MET A 357 1.25 -19.25 25.19
C MET A 357 1.55 -19.32 23.69
N VAL A 358 2.80 -19.10 23.32
CA VAL A 358 3.34 -19.39 21.98
C VAL A 358 4.45 -20.42 22.09
N VAL A 359 4.45 -21.40 21.18
CA VAL A 359 5.47 -22.45 21.09
C VAL A 359 6.05 -22.49 19.69
N LEU A 360 7.38 -22.48 19.56
CA LEU A 360 8.11 -22.77 18.32
C LEU A 360 8.71 -24.17 18.39
N SER A 361 8.32 -25.04 17.47
CA SER A 361 8.93 -26.36 17.32
C SER A 361 10.10 -26.33 16.34
N ASN A 362 11.11 -27.20 16.55
CA ASN A 362 12.14 -27.44 15.55
C ASN A 362 11.73 -28.45 14.46
N GLU A 363 10.46 -28.89 14.45
CA GLU A 363 9.91 -29.73 13.39
C GLU A 363 9.85 -28.97 12.06
N SER A 364 10.48 -29.53 11.02
CA SER A 364 10.45 -28.98 9.67
C SER A 364 10.57 -30.09 8.63
N SER A 365 10.02 -29.85 7.44
CA SER A 365 10.25 -30.71 6.28
C SER A 365 11.61 -30.45 5.62
N GLU A 366 12.21 -29.29 5.88
CA GLU A 366 13.51 -28.85 5.38
C GLU A 366 14.64 -29.25 6.33
N HIS A 367 15.83 -29.45 5.77
CA HIS A 367 17.05 -29.53 6.56
C HIS A 367 17.65 -28.13 6.71
N GLY A 368 17.69 -27.63 7.93
CA GLY A 368 18.12 -26.27 8.22
C GLY A 368 18.06 -25.96 9.70
N VAL A 369 17.73 -24.72 10.03
CA VAL A 369 17.54 -24.24 11.40
C VAL A 369 16.22 -23.50 11.56
N VAL A 370 15.67 -23.55 12.77
CA VAL A 370 14.68 -22.57 13.22
C VAL A 370 15.34 -21.57 14.17
N CYS A 371 14.93 -20.31 14.09
CA CYS A 371 15.36 -19.22 14.95
C CYS A 371 14.24 -18.77 15.88
N ALA A 372 14.60 -18.40 17.10
CA ALA A 372 13.73 -17.90 18.16
C ALA A 372 14.33 -16.61 18.73
N ASP A 373 13.49 -15.67 19.11
CA ASP A 373 13.87 -14.40 19.74
C ASP A 373 12.76 -14.04 20.74
N ALA A 374 12.06 -12.92 20.55
CA ALA A 374 10.96 -12.49 21.41
C ALA A 374 9.57 -12.77 20.84
N VAL A 375 8.57 -12.88 21.73
CA VAL A 375 7.14 -12.88 21.41
C VAL A 375 6.46 -11.71 22.11
N ARG A 376 5.65 -10.97 21.35
CA ARG A 376 4.93 -9.79 21.81
C ARG A 376 3.42 -10.02 21.75
N PHE A 377 2.76 -9.81 22.88
CA PHE A 377 1.31 -9.90 23.05
C PHE A 377 0.75 -8.50 23.27
N GLY A 378 -0.01 -7.99 22.32
CA GLY A 378 -0.64 -6.67 22.38
C GLY A 378 0.05 -5.58 21.55
N GLY A 379 -0.66 -4.47 21.35
CA GLY A 379 -0.20 -3.28 20.63
C GLY A 379 0.46 -2.22 21.52
N GLY A 380 0.13 -2.19 22.80
CA GLY A 380 0.83 -1.37 23.79
C GLY A 380 0.63 0.15 23.67
N MET A 381 1.39 0.85 24.50
CA MET A 381 1.49 2.31 24.50
C MET A 381 2.71 2.77 23.69
N GLY A 382 2.63 3.98 23.15
CA GLY A 382 3.76 4.64 22.50
C GLY A 382 4.93 4.84 23.45
N ASN A 383 6.11 4.39 23.05
CA ASN A 383 7.32 4.36 23.87
C ASN A 383 8.51 5.10 23.24
N ILE A 384 8.31 5.77 22.11
CA ILE A 384 9.34 6.58 21.44
C ILE A 384 9.23 8.02 21.93
N ALA A 385 10.29 8.54 22.55
CA ALA A 385 10.34 9.88 23.08
C ALA A 385 10.75 10.92 22.04
N ARG A 386 10.00 12.02 21.97
CA ARG A 386 10.28 13.23 21.19
C ARG A 386 10.10 14.45 22.09
N GLY A 387 11.01 15.43 22.02
CA GLY A 387 11.00 16.57 22.95
C GLY A 387 11.06 16.18 24.44
N GLY A 388 11.69 15.05 24.76
CA GLY A 388 11.84 14.55 26.14
C GLY A 388 10.64 13.75 26.69
N ARG A 389 9.60 13.49 25.90
CA ARG A 389 8.38 12.78 26.34
C ARG A 389 7.81 11.86 25.24
N THR A 390 7.08 10.82 25.64
CA THR A 390 6.25 10.03 24.70
C THR A 390 4.96 10.78 24.37
N SER A 391 4.20 10.28 23.39
CA SER A 391 2.89 10.84 23.04
C SER A 391 1.85 10.71 24.15
N GLY A 392 2.01 9.75 25.06
CA GLY A 392 1.01 9.36 26.05
C GLY A 392 -0.19 8.61 25.46
N LEU A 393 -0.12 8.21 24.18
CA LEU A 393 -1.20 7.53 23.47
C LEU A 393 -0.88 6.04 23.23
N PRO A 394 -1.91 5.19 23.05
CA PRO A 394 -1.73 3.85 22.50
C PRO A 394 -1.00 3.89 21.16
N ARG A 395 -0.13 2.92 20.88
CA ARG A 395 0.77 2.96 19.72
C ARG A 395 0.05 3.00 18.39
N TYR A 396 -1.11 2.35 18.29
CA TYR A 396 -1.94 2.37 17.08
C TYR A 396 -2.45 3.78 16.70
N LEU A 397 -2.44 4.73 17.64
CA LEU A 397 -2.78 6.13 17.40
C LEU A 397 -1.59 6.95 16.86
N GLU A 398 -0.37 6.44 16.89
CA GLU A 398 0.84 7.15 16.49
C GLU A 398 1.12 7.02 14.99
N GLY A 399 1.95 7.93 14.47
CA GLY A 399 2.47 7.89 13.11
C GLY A 399 3.34 6.65 12.84
N ALA A 400 3.45 6.29 11.56
CA ALA A 400 4.24 5.16 11.07
C ALA A 400 5.71 5.27 11.47
N ARG A 401 6.24 6.50 11.57
CA ARG A 401 7.61 6.80 12.04
C ARG A 401 7.98 6.05 13.31
N TYR A 402 7.14 6.14 14.33
CA TYR A 402 7.42 5.59 15.67
C TYR A 402 7.22 4.07 15.69
N SER A 403 6.21 3.59 14.97
CA SER A 403 5.98 2.15 14.77
C SER A 403 7.17 1.49 14.07
N ALA A 404 7.72 2.13 13.04
CA ALA A 404 8.89 1.63 12.30
C ALA A 404 10.14 1.55 13.20
N GLN A 405 10.41 2.58 14.01
CA GLN A 405 11.52 2.52 14.97
C GLN A 405 11.33 1.39 15.98
N TRP A 406 10.13 1.24 16.54
CA TRP A 406 9.83 0.16 17.48
C TRP A 406 9.92 -1.23 16.84
N ALA A 407 9.65 -1.33 15.54
CA ALA A 407 9.79 -2.54 14.74
C ALA A 407 11.23 -2.79 14.25
N GLY A 408 12.21 -2.00 14.70
CA GLY A 408 13.62 -2.20 14.40
C GLY A 408 14.06 -1.77 13.01
N MET A 409 13.25 -0.97 12.30
CA MET A 409 13.61 -0.48 10.98
C MET A 409 14.88 0.39 11.06
N PRO A 410 15.77 0.32 10.05
CA PRO A 410 16.97 1.18 9.99
C PRO A 410 16.64 2.67 10.10
N TYR A 411 17.58 3.46 10.61
CA TYR A 411 17.37 4.88 10.88
C TYR A 411 16.92 5.65 9.63
N GLU A 412 17.53 5.39 8.49
CA GLU A 412 17.21 6.01 7.20
C GLU A 412 15.81 5.68 6.68
N VAL A 413 15.20 4.58 7.15
CA VAL A 413 13.86 4.17 6.75
C VAL A 413 12.82 5.08 7.39
N TYR A 414 12.97 5.38 8.69
CA TYR A 414 11.97 6.14 9.45
C TYR A 414 12.35 7.60 9.76
N ALA A 415 13.63 7.97 9.62
CA ALA A 415 14.15 9.30 9.95
C ALA A 415 14.96 9.90 8.79
N GLY A 416 14.38 9.92 7.58
CA GLY A 416 15.02 10.52 6.40
C GLY A 416 15.31 12.02 6.53
N ARG A 417 14.58 12.72 7.42
CA ARG A 417 14.84 14.11 7.83
C ARG A 417 15.63 14.19 9.14
N LYS A 418 16.31 13.11 9.53
CA LYS A 418 17.18 13.03 10.71
C LYS A 418 16.48 13.46 12.01
N GLY A 419 15.16 13.27 12.09
CA GLY A 419 14.35 13.69 13.24
C GLY A 419 14.15 15.20 13.36
N GLU A 420 14.37 15.97 12.29
CA GLU A 420 14.11 17.42 12.27
C GLU A 420 12.66 17.74 11.84
N ASN A 421 11.98 16.80 11.17
CA ASN A 421 10.62 16.99 10.69
C ASN A 421 9.84 15.66 10.71
N ASP A 422 9.20 15.37 11.84
CA ASP A 422 8.51 14.10 12.06
C ASP A 422 7.29 13.94 11.15
N TYR A 423 6.65 15.04 10.73
CA TYR A 423 5.53 15.01 9.78
C TYR A 423 5.97 14.44 8.42
N THR A 424 7.07 14.97 7.89
CA THR A 424 7.63 14.52 6.61
C THR A 424 8.19 13.10 6.75
N ASP A 425 8.83 12.79 7.87
CA ASP A 425 9.30 11.44 8.19
C ASP A 425 8.13 10.44 8.23
N ASP A 426 7.02 10.75 8.92
CA ASP A 426 5.84 9.89 9.00
C ASP A 426 5.28 9.50 7.63
N ILE A 427 5.11 10.50 6.74
CA ILE A 427 4.63 10.26 5.37
C ILE A 427 5.56 9.33 4.60
N ASN A 428 6.87 9.59 4.64
CA ASN A 428 7.85 8.83 3.86
C ASN A 428 8.10 7.43 4.45
N THR A 429 8.03 7.29 5.78
CA THR A 429 8.27 6.03 6.48
C THR A 429 7.37 4.92 5.98
N ARG A 430 6.10 5.23 5.68
CA ARG A 430 5.12 4.24 5.19
C ARG A 430 5.65 3.51 3.95
N SER A 431 6.12 4.27 2.96
CA SER A 431 6.68 3.73 1.72
C SER A 431 8.06 3.11 1.93
N ASN A 432 8.91 3.76 2.74
CA ASN A 432 10.27 3.29 2.98
C ASN A 432 10.30 1.95 3.74
N ALA A 433 9.41 1.76 4.72
CA ALA A 433 9.30 0.50 5.47
C ALA A 433 8.90 -0.65 4.56
N ILE A 434 7.93 -0.42 3.65
CA ILE A 434 7.52 -1.41 2.65
C ILE A 434 8.69 -1.73 1.69
N ASN A 435 9.40 -0.70 1.23
CA ASN A 435 10.56 -0.88 0.36
C ASN A 435 11.67 -1.68 1.07
N TYR A 436 11.94 -1.41 2.34
CA TYR A 436 12.91 -2.16 3.14
C TYR A 436 12.47 -3.62 3.38
N LEU A 437 11.21 -3.84 3.74
CA LEU A 437 10.67 -5.20 3.89
C LEU A 437 10.75 -5.98 2.58
N SER A 438 10.44 -5.33 1.45
CA SER A 438 10.38 -5.96 0.14
C SER A 438 11.69 -6.04 -0.61
N GLY A 439 12.72 -5.27 -0.24
CA GLY A 439 14.01 -5.28 -0.91
C GLY A 439 14.56 -6.71 -0.99
N SER A 440 15.13 -7.06 -2.14
CA SER A 440 15.62 -8.39 -2.50
C SER A 440 14.52 -9.43 -2.78
N SER A 441 13.23 -9.05 -2.72
CA SER A 441 12.14 -9.88 -3.23
C SER A 441 12.03 -9.79 -4.75
N VAL A 442 11.22 -10.67 -5.34
CA VAL A 442 10.93 -10.67 -6.79
C VAL A 442 10.22 -9.39 -7.26
N TYR A 443 9.57 -8.65 -6.37
CA TYR A 443 8.86 -7.40 -6.68
C TYR A 443 9.68 -6.13 -6.38
N ASN A 444 10.83 -6.27 -5.69
CA ASN A 444 11.78 -5.18 -5.45
C ASN A 444 13.23 -5.69 -5.54
N PRO A 445 13.66 -6.15 -6.73
CA PRO A 445 14.96 -6.81 -6.90
C PRO A 445 16.16 -5.87 -6.86
N GLN A 446 15.98 -4.55 -7.08
CA GLN A 446 17.09 -3.59 -7.17
C GLN A 446 17.49 -3.00 -5.80
N GLN A 447 16.65 -3.14 -4.77
CA GLN A 447 16.95 -2.68 -3.42
C GLN A 447 17.31 -3.85 -2.51
N SER A 448 18.21 -3.62 -1.55
CA SER A 448 18.48 -4.58 -0.47
C SER A 448 17.40 -4.46 0.61
N GLY A 449 17.01 -5.58 1.22
CA GLY A 449 15.95 -5.59 2.22
C GLY A 449 15.70 -6.97 2.81
N LEU A 450 14.49 -7.18 3.36
CA LEU A 450 14.13 -8.41 4.06
C LEU A 450 13.45 -9.48 3.18
N GLY A 451 13.35 -9.26 1.86
CA GLY A 451 12.88 -10.26 0.90
C GLY A 451 11.38 -10.57 0.94
N VAL A 452 10.56 -9.84 1.71
CA VAL A 452 9.11 -10.06 1.80
C VAL A 452 8.44 -9.68 0.47
N PRO A 453 7.72 -10.57 -0.21
CA PRO A 453 7.27 -10.35 -1.58
C PRO A 453 6.00 -9.49 -1.67
N LEU A 454 6.01 -8.26 -1.14
CA LEU A 454 4.89 -7.32 -1.18
C LEU A 454 4.57 -6.91 -2.64
N GLU A 455 3.37 -7.24 -3.11
CA GLU A 455 2.98 -7.17 -4.54
C GLU A 455 2.43 -5.81 -4.95
N MET A 456 1.76 -5.14 -4.02
CA MET A 456 1.13 -3.84 -4.24
C MET A 456 1.02 -3.06 -2.93
N THR A 457 0.86 -1.75 -3.06
CA THR A 457 0.65 -0.86 -1.93
C THR A 457 -0.59 0.02 -2.11
N MET A 458 -1.32 0.28 -1.03
CA MET A 458 -2.48 1.16 -1.08
C MET A 458 -2.62 1.96 0.21
N ALA A 459 -2.71 3.28 0.05
CA ALA A 459 -3.06 4.18 1.13
C ALA A 459 -4.55 4.53 1.06
N LEU A 460 -5.26 4.41 2.18
CA LEU A 460 -6.67 4.75 2.29
C LEU A 460 -6.81 6.00 3.18
N HIS A 461 -7.17 7.10 2.53
CA HIS A 461 -7.26 8.44 3.13
C HIS A 461 -8.69 8.98 3.02
N SER A 462 -8.93 10.14 3.63
CA SER A 462 -10.15 10.91 3.42
C SER A 462 -9.78 12.38 3.21
N ASP A 463 -10.47 13.07 2.30
CA ASP A 463 -10.06 14.40 1.88
C ASP A 463 -10.97 15.53 2.36
N ALA A 464 -10.61 16.77 2.03
CA ALA A 464 -11.22 17.97 2.58
C ALA A 464 -12.22 18.67 1.64
N GLY A 465 -12.88 17.93 0.74
CA GLY A 465 -13.98 18.46 -0.06
C GLY A 465 -15.19 18.89 0.77
N CYS A 466 -15.96 19.87 0.31
CA CYS A 466 -17.21 20.22 0.98
C CYS A 466 -18.26 20.63 -0.04
N SER A 467 -19.51 20.29 0.25
CA SER A 467 -20.68 20.76 -0.49
C SER A 467 -21.48 21.75 0.35
N LYS A 468 -22.11 22.72 -0.32
CA LYS A 468 -23.08 23.64 0.31
C LYS A 468 -24.51 23.14 0.20
N THR A 469 -24.73 22.05 -0.54
CA THR A 469 -26.05 21.52 -0.91
C THR A 469 -26.19 20.05 -0.52
N ASP A 470 -25.39 19.59 0.44
CA ASP A 470 -25.36 18.19 0.91
C ASP A 470 -25.12 17.14 -0.18
N GLU A 471 -24.53 17.53 -1.32
CA GLU A 471 -24.07 16.58 -2.33
C GLU A 471 -22.95 15.70 -1.80
N LEU A 472 -22.98 14.42 -2.18
CA LEU A 472 -21.87 13.49 -1.94
C LEU A 472 -20.64 13.90 -2.75
N ILE A 473 -19.52 14.07 -2.06
CA ILE A 473 -18.22 14.35 -2.68
C ILE A 473 -17.65 13.08 -3.30
N GLY A 474 -17.65 11.97 -2.54
CA GLY A 474 -17.28 10.64 -3.03
C GLY A 474 -15.77 10.41 -3.17
N SER A 475 -15.36 9.41 -3.95
CA SER A 475 -13.97 8.91 -3.94
C SER A 475 -13.08 9.51 -5.02
N LEU A 476 -11.82 9.76 -4.68
CA LEU A 476 -10.77 10.25 -5.58
C LEU A 476 -9.52 9.34 -5.49
N GLY A 477 -8.82 9.16 -6.61
CA GLY A 477 -7.60 8.36 -6.66
C GLY A 477 -6.39 9.22 -6.97
N ILE A 478 -5.23 8.87 -6.44
CA ILE A 478 -3.95 9.53 -6.73
C ILE A 478 -2.94 8.46 -7.13
N TYR A 479 -2.14 8.77 -8.14
CA TYR A 479 -1.01 7.97 -8.61
C TYR A 479 0.15 8.88 -9.02
N THR A 480 1.35 8.33 -9.16
CA THR A 480 2.53 9.04 -9.68
C THR A 480 3.17 8.26 -10.82
N THR A 481 3.23 8.82 -12.02
CA THR A 481 3.98 8.24 -13.14
C THR A 481 5.36 8.86 -13.33
N ASP A 482 5.54 10.14 -12.99
CA ASP A 482 6.80 10.86 -13.23
C ASP A 482 7.79 10.68 -12.06
N PHE A 483 8.34 9.47 -11.97
CA PHE A 483 9.44 9.14 -11.06
C PHE A 483 10.22 7.93 -11.58
N ASN A 484 11.53 7.90 -11.34
CA ASN A 484 12.40 6.78 -11.72
C ASN A 484 12.22 6.37 -13.20
N ASN A 485 12.27 7.36 -14.11
CA ASN A 485 12.07 7.18 -15.55
C ASN A 485 10.74 6.50 -15.92
N GLY A 486 9.70 6.70 -15.11
CA GLY A 486 8.38 6.11 -15.34
C GLY A 486 8.30 4.62 -15.01
N LYS A 487 9.28 4.04 -14.31
CA LYS A 487 9.32 2.61 -13.99
C LYS A 487 9.32 2.33 -12.47
N LEU A 488 8.64 1.24 -12.11
CA LEU A 488 8.71 0.57 -10.81
C LEU A 488 10.00 -0.26 -10.72
N ASN A 489 10.28 -0.84 -9.55
CA ASN A 489 11.56 -1.50 -9.31
C ASN A 489 11.76 -2.79 -10.15
N THR A 490 10.65 -3.44 -10.52
CA THR A 490 10.62 -4.56 -11.46
C THR A 490 10.86 -4.16 -12.93
N GLY A 491 10.96 -2.86 -13.23
CA GLY A 491 10.93 -2.34 -14.60
C GLY A 491 9.51 -2.19 -15.18
N THR A 492 8.46 -2.55 -14.41
CA THR A 492 7.06 -2.33 -14.80
C THR A 492 6.79 -0.84 -14.93
N ASP A 493 6.06 -0.43 -15.96
CA ASP A 493 5.65 0.94 -16.17
C ASP A 493 4.72 1.43 -15.04
N ARG A 494 4.98 2.64 -14.51
CA ARG A 494 4.21 3.23 -13.41
C ARG A 494 2.76 3.53 -13.77
N TYR A 495 2.39 3.49 -15.06
CA TYR A 495 0.98 3.47 -15.43
C TYR A 495 0.22 2.24 -14.88
N ALA A 496 0.90 1.19 -14.43
CA ALA A 496 0.27 0.13 -13.62
C ALA A 496 -0.39 0.67 -12.33
N SER A 497 0.18 1.71 -11.71
CA SER A 497 -0.43 2.40 -10.56
C SER A 497 -1.69 3.16 -10.94
N ARG A 498 -1.73 3.75 -12.15
CA ARG A 498 -2.94 4.38 -12.69
C ARG A 498 -4.03 3.34 -12.96
N ASP A 499 -3.66 2.22 -13.56
CA ASP A 499 -4.57 1.09 -13.81
C ASP A 499 -5.18 0.59 -12.48
N LEU A 500 -4.35 0.43 -11.44
CA LEU A 500 -4.79 0.07 -10.09
C LEU A 500 -5.79 1.08 -9.51
N ALA A 501 -5.48 2.38 -9.58
CA ALA A 501 -6.38 3.44 -9.10
C ALA A 501 -7.74 3.42 -9.83
N ASP A 502 -7.74 3.23 -11.15
CA ASP A 502 -8.98 3.17 -11.95
C ASP A 502 -9.85 1.99 -11.55
N ILE A 503 -9.25 0.79 -11.46
CA ILE A 503 -9.94 -0.43 -11.09
C ILE A 503 -10.57 -0.28 -9.71
N LEU A 504 -9.81 0.17 -8.71
CA LEU A 504 -10.30 0.35 -7.34
C LEU A 504 -11.47 1.34 -7.26
N LEU A 505 -11.31 2.55 -7.82
CA LEU A 505 -12.39 3.53 -7.82
C LEU A 505 -13.63 3.05 -8.59
N THR A 506 -13.45 2.22 -9.64
CA THR A 506 -14.57 1.66 -10.41
C THR A 506 -15.33 0.64 -9.57
N GLN A 507 -14.62 -0.23 -8.86
CA GLN A 507 -15.25 -1.23 -7.99
C GLN A 507 -15.93 -0.56 -6.80
N ILE A 508 -15.27 0.39 -6.11
CA ILE A 508 -15.88 1.15 -5.01
C ILE A 508 -17.22 1.78 -5.43
N GLN A 509 -17.26 2.47 -6.57
CA GLN A 509 -18.50 3.07 -7.06
C GLN A 509 -19.59 2.00 -7.35
N LYS A 510 -19.22 0.90 -8.01
CA LYS A 510 -20.15 -0.16 -8.37
C LYS A 510 -20.69 -0.89 -7.14
N ASP A 511 -19.83 -1.22 -6.20
CA ASP A 511 -20.16 -1.99 -5.00
C ASP A 511 -21.08 -1.17 -4.09
N ILE A 512 -20.79 0.12 -3.89
CA ILE A 512 -21.66 1.04 -3.13
C ILE A 512 -23.03 1.17 -3.82
N TYR A 513 -23.06 1.39 -5.14
CA TYR A 513 -24.32 1.48 -5.86
C TYR A 513 -25.13 0.18 -5.78
N SER A 514 -24.48 -0.97 -5.97
CA SER A 514 -25.16 -2.27 -5.93
C SER A 514 -25.69 -2.65 -4.55
N SER A 515 -24.99 -2.24 -3.49
CA SER A 515 -25.34 -2.60 -2.10
C SER A 515 -26.35 -1.62 -1.49
N TYR A 516 -26.25 -0.33 -1.84
CA TYR A 516 -27.01 0.73 -1.17
C TYR A 516 -27.92 1.54 -2.09
N SER A 517 -27.86 1.31 -3.42
CA SER A 517 -28.53 2.17 -4.41
C SER A 517 -28.14 3.65 -4.30
N ILE A 518 -26.95 3.93 -3.75
CA ILE A 518 -26.41 5.28 -3.60
C ILE A 518 -25.61 5.62 -4.87
N PRO A 519 -25.90 6.73 -5.56
CA PRO A 519 -25.13 7.18 -6.73
C PRO A 519 -23.79 7.77 -6.27
N TRP A 520 -22.89 6.92 -5.81
CA TRP A 520 -21.61 7.34 -5.25
C TRP A 520 -20.78 8.07 -6.31
N THR A 521 -20.34 9.29 -5.97
CA THR A 521 -19.57 10.12 -6.88
C THR A 521 -18.17 9.54 -7.06
N ARG A 522 -17.88 9.02 -8.26
CA ARG A 522 -16.50 8.76 -8.68
C ARG A 522 -15.87 10.07 -9.16
N ARG A 523 -14.81 10.53 -8.50
CA ARG A 523 -14.05 11.72 -8.87
C ARG A 523 -12.84 11.37 -9.74
N SER A 524 -11.99 12.39 -9.94
CA SER A 524 -10.76 12.34 -10.73
C SER A 524 -9.76 11.29 -10.24
N MET A 525 -8.91 10.82 -11.14
CA MET A 525 -7.65 10.13 -10.81
C MET A 525 -6.48 11.08 -11.04
N TRP A 526 -5.89 11.65 -10.00
CA TRP A 526 -4.83 12.64 -10.13
C TRP A 526 -3.45 12.01 -10.32
N ASN A 527 -2.71 12.48 -11.33
CA ASN A 527 -1.28 12.22 -11.48
C ASN A 527 -0.50 13.27 -10.69
N ARG A 528 -0.13 12.96 -9.45
CA ARG A 528 0.47 13.93 -8.51
C ARG A 528 1.54 13.28 -7.67
N ASN A 529 2.62 14.04 -7.47
CA ASN A 529 3.82 13.61 -6.78
C ASN A 529 3.65 13.53 -5.25
N TYR A 530 2.88 12.54 -4.79
CA TYR A 530 2.72 12.21 -3.38
C TYR A 530 3.68 11.09 -2.99
N SER A 531 4.32 11.21 -1.82
CA SER A 531 5.32 10.23 -1.39
C SER A 531 4.78 8.79 -1.39
N GLU A 532 3.54 8.61 -0.91
CA GLU A 532 2.84 7.33 -0.81
C GLU A 532 2.50 6.68 -2.17
N THR A 533 2.67 7.38 -3.29
CA THR A 533 2.53 6.84 -4.65
C THR A 533 3.81 6.97 -5.49
N ARG A 534 4.74 7.84 -5.09
CA ARG A 534 6.06 8.04 -5.72
C ARG A 534 7.08 7.02 -5.23
N LEU A 535 7.20 6.84 -3.92
CA LEU A 535 8.29 6.07 -3.32
C LEU A 535 8.11 4.55 -3.35
N PRO A 536 6.89 3.96 -3.28
CA PRO A 536 6.75 2.50 -3.30
C PRO A 536 7.42 1.87 -4.53
N ALA A 537 8.10 0.75 -4.30
CA ALA A 537 8.77 -0.04 -5.32
C ALA A 537 7.81 -0.77 -6.28
N THR A 538 6.57 -0.98 -5.84
CA THR A 538 5.51 -1.74 -6.53
C THR A 538 4.31 -0.84 -6.89
N PRO A 539 3.32 -1.33 -7.68
CA PRO A 539 2.14 -0.55 -8.03
C PRO A 539 1.45 0.00 -6.78
N SER A 540 1.13 1.29 -6.81
CA SER A 540 0.77 2.06 -5.62
C SER A 540 -0.26 3.15 -5.92
N THR A 541 -1.20 3.35 -5.00
CA THR A 541 -2.19 4.43 -5.11
C THR A 541 -2.64 4.93 -3.74
N ILE A 542 -3.05 6.19 -3.67
CA ILE A 542 -3.88 6.70 -2.58
C ILE A 542 -5.32 6.71 -3.08
N ILE A 543 -6.24 6.15 -2.30
CA ILE A 543 -7.67 6.36 -2.47
C ILE A 543 -8.15 7.27 -1.35
N GLU A 544 -8.58 8.47 -1.72
CA GLU A 544 -9.39 9.33 -0.88
C GLU A 544 -10.80 8.76 -0.90
N LEU A 545 -11.18 8.00 0.13
CA LEU A 545 -12.41 7.21 0.16
C LEU A 545 -13.64 8.10 0.08
N LEU A 546 -13.68 9.14 0.89
CA LEU A 546 -14.77 10.09 1.03
C LEU A 546 -14.21 11.41 1.59
N SER A 547 -15.06 12.43 1.70
CA SER A 547 -14.63 13.67 2.32
C SER A 547 -15.01 13.83 3.79
N HIS A 548 -14.00 14.01 4.66
CA HIS A 548 -14.19 14.23 6.09
C HIS A 548 -14.70 15.63 6.46
N GLN A 549 -14.75 16.56 5.50
CA GLN A 549 -15.32 17.90 5.70
C GLN A 549 -16.75 18.03 5.15
N ASN A 550 -17.27 16.99 4.50
CA ASN A 550 -18.60 16.99 3.93
C ASN A 550 -19.58 16.21 4.82
N PHE A 551 -20.66 16.87 5.25
CA PHE A 551 -21.62 16.26 6.17
C PHE A 551 -22.27 14.99 5.57
N ALA A 552 -22.73 15.04 4.32
CA ALA A 552 -23.37 13.90 3.66
C ALA A 552 -22.45 12.67 3.54
N ASP A 553 -21.17 12.89 3.22
CA ASP A 553 -20.18 11.80 3.20
C ASP A 553 -19.97 11.22 4.60
N MET A 554 -19.88 12.08 5.63
CA MET A 554 -19.66 11.65 7.01
C MET A 554 -20.85 10.93 7.62
N GLN A 555 -22.09 11.21 7.20
CA GLN A 555 -23.26 10.43 7.62
C GLN A 555 -23.08 8.94 7.25
N LEU A 556 -22.67 8.67 6.01
CA LEU A 556 -22.39 7.31 5.53
C LEU A 556 -21.12 6.76 6.17
N GLY A 557 -20.06 7.57 6.21
CA GLY A 557 -18.78 7.20 6.80
C GLY A 557 -18.83 6.92 8.30
N HIS A 558 -19.91 7.25 9.00
CA HIS A 558 -20.15 6.87 10.40
C HIS A 558 -21.06 5.64 10.57
N ASP A 559 -21.75 5.20 9.52
CA ASP A 559 -22.60 4.01 9.55
C ASP A 559 -21.74 2.73 9.48
N PRO A 560 -21.72 1.88 10.52
CA PRO A 560 -20.95 0.63 10.53
C PRO A 560 -21.33 -0.37 9.44
N ASN A 561 -22.52 -0.28 8.83
CA ASN A 561 -22.88 -1.14 7.70
C ASN A 561 -22.21 -0.65 6.42
N PHE A 562 -22.15 0.67 6.24
CA PHE A 562 -21.50 1.27 5.07
C PHE A 562 -19.98 1.08 5.09
N LYS A 563 -19.38 1.11 6.29
CA LYS A 563 -17.97 0.76 6.51
C LYS A 563 -17.68 -0.70 6.15
#